data_AF-A0A3B3QKG0-F1
#
_entry.id   AF-A0A3B3QKG0-F1
#
_cell.length_a   1.000
_cell.length_b   1.000
_cell.length_c   1.000
_cell.angle_alpha   90.00
_cell.angle_beta   90.00
_cell.angle_gamma   90.00
#
_symmetry.space_group_name_H-M   'P 1'
#
loop_
_entity.id
_entity.type
_entity.pdbx_description
1 polymer ?
#
loop_
_entity_poly.entity_id
_entity_poly.type
_entity_poly.pdbx_seq_one_letter_code
_entity_poly.pdbx_strand_id
1 'polypeptide(L)'
;METYSGAYGEQTDSAKQQERHYYLLSELQTLVKDLASSFQQRLSHTTLSDLALALIDGTVYEIVQGLLEIQHLTERNLYNQRQKLHSEHRALKQELVRKHKEALQACKSHNLAVLRMNQQAETEALEQRVKEEQSMMDEKIVVELDQKVVDQQTTLEKAGVPGFYRTTNSQVPPSHFLPMEPGRLHSYSYPLYYS
;
A
#
# COMPACT_ATOMS: atom_id res chain seq x y z
N MET A 1 -29.50 -7.61 -52.63
CA MET A 1 -30.25 -8.40 -51.64
C MET A 1 -29.33 -8.63 -50.46
N GLU A 2 -29.05 -7.58 -49.70
CA GLU A 2 -28.19 -7.61 -48.51
C GLU A 2 -28.67 -6.51 -47.55
N THR A 3 -28.41 -6.71 -46.26
CA THR A 3 -28.61 -5.82 -45.10
C THR A 3 -29.96 -5.83 -44.35
N TYR A 4 -30.30 -6.98 -43.75
CA TYR A 4 -31.30 -7.04 -42.64
C TYR A 4 -30.86 -7.97 -41.48
N SER A 5 -29.55 -8.13 -41.25
CA SER A 5 -29.04 -9.06 -40.22
C SER A 5 -28.52 -8.39 -38.93
N GLY A 6 -28.49 -7.06 -38.84
CA GLY A 6 -27.97 -6.33 -37.68
C GLY A 6 -28.95 -6.20 -36.49
N ALA A 7 -30.23 -5.96 -36.76
CA ALA A 7 -31.21 -5.61 -35.72
C ALA A 7 -31.59 -6.77 -34.77
N TYR A 8 -31.48 -8.02 -35.24
CA TYR A 8 -31.80 -9.20 -34.42
C TYR A 8 -30.68 -9.55 -33.42
N GLY A 9 -29.42 -9.21 -33.73
CA GLY A 9 -28.29 -9.42 -32.83
C GLY A 9 -28.31 -8.48 -31.62
N GLU A 10 -28.53 -7.19 -31.85
CA GLU A 10 -28.57 -6.17 -30.78
C GLU A 10 -29.71 -6.37 -29.77
N GLN A 11 -30.90 -6.78 -30.24
CA GLN A 11 -32.02 -7.08 -29.34
C GLN A 11 -31.77 -8.29 -28.45
N THR A 12 -31.10 -9.32 -28.96
CA THR A 12 -30.76 -10.49 -28.15
C THR A 12 -29.69 -10.20 -27.10
N ASP A 13 -28.77 -9.29 -27.38
CA ASP A 13 -27.71 -8.90 -26.44
C ASP A 13 -28.25 -7.98 -25.34
N SER A 14 -29.12 -7.03 -25.71
CA SER A 14 -29.89 -6.21 -24.77
C SER A 14 -30.75 -7.06 -23.82
N ALA A 15 -31.48 -8.06 -24.35
CA ALA A 15 -32.32 -8.92 -23.53
C ALA A 15 -31.50 -9.76 -22.53
N LYS A 16 -30.33 -10.27 -22.95
CA LYS A 16 -29.40 -11.01 -22.07
C LYS A 16 -28.79 -10.13 -20.99
N GLN A 17 -28.41 -8.89 -21.32
CA GLN A 17 -27.92 -7.93 -20.33
C GLN A 17 -29.01 -7.58 -19.31
N GLN A 18 -30.25 -7.39 -19.77
CA GLN A 18 -31.38 -7.11 -18.90
C GLN A 18 -31.68 -8.28 -17.95
N GLU A 19 -31.66 -9.52 -18.46
CA GLU A 19 -31.80 -10.73 -17.65
C GLU A 19 -30.71 -10.82 -16.57
N ARG A 20 -29.45 -10.57 -16.96
CA ARG A 20 -28.30 -10.58 -16.05
C ARG A 20 -28.41 -9.49 -15.00
N HIS A 21 -28.91 -8.31 -15.36
CA HIS A 21 -29.16 -7.19 -14.44
C HIS A 21 -30.20 -7.56 -13.39
N TYR A 22 -31.35 -8.09 -13.80
CA TYR A 22 -32.39 -8.53 -12.88
C TYR A 22 -31.91 -9.65 -11.94
N TYR A 23 -31.16 -10.61 -12.48
CA TYR A 23 -30.57 -11.68 -11.68
C TYR A 23 -29.64 -11.11 -10.60
N LEU A 24 -28.65 -10.29 -10.98
CA LEU A 24 -27.71 -9.69 -10.04
C LEU A 24 -28.39 -8.77 -9.02
N LEU A 25 -29.39 -7.98 -9.44
CA LEU A 25 -30.14 -7.12 -8.54
C LEU A 25 -30.91 -7.94 -7.48
N SER A 26 -31.51 -9.06 -7.88
CA SER A 26 -32.19 -9.98 -6.96
C SER A 26 -31.22 -10.60 -5.94
N GLU A 27 -30.04 -11.03 -6.40
CA GLU A 27 -28.98 -11.54 -5.52
C GLU A 27 -28.51 -10.46 -4.53
N LEU A 28 -28.21 -9.26 -5.02
CA LEU A 28 -27.82 -8.11 -4.19
C LEU A 28 -28.88 -7.76 -3.14
N GLN A 29 -30.16 -7.74 -3.52
CA GLN A 29 -31.26 -7.49 -2.59
C GLN A 29 -31.38 -8.59 -1.52
N THR A 30 -31.08 -9.84 -1.88
CA THR A 30 -31.07 -10.96 -0.93
C THR A 30 -29.95 -10.79 0.09
N LEU A 31 -28.74 -10.46 -0.37
CA LEU A 31 -27.60 -10.18 0.52
C LEU A 31 -27.84 -9.01 1.47
N VAL A 32 -28.54 -7.96 1.01
CA VAL A 32 -28.86 -6.79 1.85
C VAL A 32 -29.82 -7.14 3.00
N LYS A 33 -30.75 -8.08 2.79
CA LYS A 33 -31.72 -8.48 3.83
C LYS A 33 -31.05 -9.10 5.07
N ASP A 34 -29.87 -9.68 4.90
CA ASP A 34 -29.10 -10.29 5.99
C ASP A 34 -28.29 -9.25 6.80
N LEU A 35 -28.24 -7.99 6.36
CA LEU A 35 -27.56 -6.90 7.07
C LEU A 35 -28.44 -6.28 8.16
N ALA A 36 -27.82 -5.63 9.15
CA ALA A 36 -28.57 -4.86 10.14
C ALA A 36 -29.33 -3.69 9.49
N SER A 37 -30.47 -3.30 10.05
CA SER A 37 -31.38 -2.29 9.46
C SER A 37 -30.73 -0.93 9.18
N SER A 38 -29.76 -0.52 9.99
CA SER A 38 -28.98 0.71 9.79
C SER A 38 -28.18 0.72 8.48
N PHE A 39 -27.67 -0.45 8.06
CA PHE A 39 -26.93 -0.59 6.80
C PHE A 39 -27.86 -0.73 5.61
N GLN A 40 -28.98 -1.44 5.77
CA GLN A 40 -29.99 -1.59 4.72
C GLN A 40 -30.50 -0.23 4.22
N GLN A 41 -30.72 0.72 5.14
CA GLN A 41 -31.19 2.07 4.80
C GLN A 41 -30.20 2.87 3.94
N ARG A 42 -28.91 2.56 4.02
CA ARG A 42 -27.86 3.22 3.21
C ARG A 42 -27.75 2.63 1.79
N LEU A 43 -28.30 1.44 1.58
CA LEU A 43 -28.24 0.71 0.31
C LEU A 43 -29.58 0.81 -0.41
N SER A 44 -29.84 1.98 -0.98
CA SER A 44 -31.07 2.23 -1.74
C SER A 44 -31.19 1.31 -2.95
N HIS A 45 -32.42 1.09 -3.44
CA HIS A 45 -32.66 0.32 -4.67
C HIS A 45 -31.85 0.86 -5.86
N THR A 46 -31.73 2.19 -5.98
CA THR A 46 -30.93 2.84 -7.02
C THR A 46 -29.46 2.44 -6.90
N THR A 47 -28.89 2.50 -5.69
CA THR A 47 -27.50 2.09 -5.43
C THR A 47 -27.25 0.62 -5.79
N LEU A 48 -28.20 -0.28 -5.48
CA LEU A 48 -28.09 -1.70 -5.84
C LEU A 48 -28.20 -1.93 -7.36
N SER A 49 -29.05 -1.14 -8.04
CA SER A 49 -29.18 -1.19 -9.50
C SER A 49 -27.90 -0.69 -10.19
N ASP A 50 -27.33 0.41 -9.71
CA ASP A 50 -26.06 0.96 -10.21
C ASP A 50 -24.90 -0.01 -9.97
N LEU A 51 -24.89 -0.67 -8.80
CA LEU A 51 -23.93 -1.72 -8.49
C LEU A 51 -24.07 -2.92 -9.45
N ALA A 52 -25.28 -3.40 -9.70
CA ALA A 52 -25.51 -4.48 -10.67
C ALA A 52 -24.99 -4.13 -12.08
N LEU A 53 -25.19 -2.89 -12.53
CA LEU A 53 -24.66 -2.42 -13.81
C LEU A 53 -23.12 -2.39 -13.82
N ALA A 54 -22.50 -1.88 -12.75
CA ALA A 54 -21.04 -1.86 -12.62
C ALA A 54 -20.42 -3.27 -12.61
N LEU A 55 -21.12 -4.25 -11.99
CA LEU A 55 -20.71 -5.66 -12.00
C LEU A 55 -20.78 -6.29 -13.40
N ILE A 56 -21.75 -5.88 -14.23
CA ILE A 56 -21.91 -6.37 -15.61
C ILE A 56 -20.85 -5.76 -16.51
N ASP A 57 -20.63 -4.46 -16.41
CA ASP A 57 -19.65 -3.72 -17.20
C ASP A 57 -18.23 -4.23 -16.94
N GLY A 58 -17.90 -4.47 -15.67
CA GLY A 58 -16.67 -5.14 -15.27
C GLY A 58 -15.40 -4.28 -15.34
N THR A 59 -15.46 -3.05 -15.87
CA THR A 59 -14.31 -2.13 -15.95
C THR A 59 -13.70 -1.86 -14.56
N VAL A 60 -14.54 -1.82 -13.51
CA VAL A 60 -14.06 -1.63 -12.13
C VAL A 60 -13.07 -2.73 -11.72
N TYR A 61 -13.28 -3.98 -12.14
CA TYR A 61 -12.36 -5.08 -11.82
C TYR A 61 -11.02 -4.91 -12.53
N GLU A 62 -11.02 -4.48 -13.79
CA GLU A 62 -9.80 -4.21 -14.55
C GLU A 62 -9.00 -3.06 -13.91
N ILE A 63 -9.70 -1.99 -13.49
CA ILE A 63 -9.09 -0.87 -12.78
C ILE A 63 -8.47 -1.34 -11.46
N VAL A 64 -9.21 -2.09 -10.65
CA VAL A 64 -8.71 -2.62 -9.37
C VAL A 64 -7.49 -3.53 -9.59
N GLN A 65 -7.53 -4.38 -10.61
CA GLN A 65 -6.43 -5.25 -10.98
C GLN A 65 -5.18 -4.44 -11.38
N GLY A 66 -5.33 -3.41 -12.21
CA GLY A 66 -4.24 -2.52 -12.59
C GLY A 66 -3.66 -1.75 -11.40
N LEU A 67 -4.51 -1.26 -10.50
CA LEU A 67 -4.08 -0.58 -9.26
C LEU A 67 -3.30 -1.53 -8.34
N LEU A 68 -3.71 -2.79 -8.25
CA LEU A 68 -3.02 -3.82 -7.47
C LEU A 68 -1.64 -4.15 -8.04
N GLU A 69 -1.52 -4.23 -9.36
CA GLU A 69 -0.23 -4.44 -10.03
C GLU A 69 0.74 -3.28 -9.80
N ILE A 70 0.25 -2.04 -9.91
CA ILE A 70 1.03 -0.83 -9.62
C ILE A 70 1.48 -0.82 -8.16
N GLN A 71 0.59 -1.19 -7.22
CA GLN A 71 0.92 -1.30 -5.80
C GLN A 71 2.04 -2.32 -5.57
N HIS A 72 1.88 -3.55 -6.07
CA HIS A 72 2.88 -4.60 -5.91
C HIS A 72 4.25 -4.21 -6.50
N LEU A 73 4.26 -3.56 -7.66
CA LEU A 73 5.49 -3.07 -8.27
C LEU A 73 6.16 -2.00 -7.40
N THR A 74 5.39 -1.07 -6.88
CA THR A 74 5.87 0.01 -6.00
C THR A 74 6.45 -0.56 -4.70
N GLU A 75 5.71 -1.43 -4.02
CA GLU A 75 6.15 -2.10 -2.79
C GLU A 75 7.43 -2.90 -2.99
N ARG A 76 7.52 -3.66 -4.09
CA ARG A 76 8.72 -4.43 -4.44
C ARG A 76 9.92 -3.50 -4.67
N ASN A 77 9.71 -2.38 -5.36
CA ASN A 77 10.77 -1.41 -5.61
C ASN A 77 11.26 -0.76 -4.31
N LEU A 78 10.36 -0.33 -3.42
CA LEU A 78 10.70 0.25 -2.12
C LEU A 78 11.43 -0.76 -1.22
N TYR A 79 10.95 -2.01 -1.17
CA TYR A 79 11.62 -3.08 -0.45
C TYR A 79 13.05 -3.30 -0.97
N ASN A 80 13.23 -3.37 -2.28
CA ASN A 80 14.54 -3.55 -2.91
C ASN A 80 15.48 -2.37 -2.61
N GLN A 81 14.98 -1.14 -2.63
CA GLN A 81 15.75 0.05 -2.25
C GLN A 81 16.22 -0.02 -0.80
N ARG A 82 15.33 -0.39 0.14
CA ARG A 82 15.67 -0.56 1.56
C ARG A 82 16.70 -1.68 1.77
N GLN A 83 16.55 -2.81 1.09
CA GLN A 83 17.51 -3.91 1.14
C GLN A 83 18.89 -3.51 0.61
N LYS A 84 18.94 -2.75 -0.48
CA LYS A 84 20.18 -2.22 -1.04
C LYS A 84 20.88 -1.31 -0.03
N LEU A 85 20.17 -0.36 0.58
CA LEU A 85 20.72 0.52 1.61
C LEU A 85 21.33 -0.28 2.78
N HIS A 86 20.60 -1.28 3.29
CA HIS A 86 21.11 -2.16 4.33
C HIS A 86 22.38 -2.92 3.91
N SER A 87 22.45 -3.37 2.65
CA SER A 87 23.64 -4.05 2.14
C SER A 87 24.86 -3.11 2.08
N GLU A 88 24.65 -1.85 1.67
CA GLU A 88 25.67 -0.81 1.64
C GLU A 88 26.16 -0.48 3.05
N HIS A 89 25.25 -0.33 4.01
CA HIS A 89 25.61 -0.12 5.43
C HIS A 89 26.44 -1.27 6.00
N ARG A 90 26.08 -2.53 5.70
CA ARG A 90 26.87 -3.69 6.12
C ARG A 90 28.28 -3.66 5.52
N ALA A 91 28.41 -3.33 4.24
CA ALA A 91 29.70 -3.21 3.57
C ALA A 91 30.56 -2.08 4.18
N LEU A 92 29.96 -0.92 4.45
CA LEU A 92 30.65 0.21 5.10
C LEU A 92 31.18 -0.15 6.49
N LYS A 93 30.37 -0.84 7.31
CA LYS A 93 30.80 -1.30 8.65
C LYS A 93 31.95 -2.29 8.56
N GLN A 94 31.88 -3.25 7.63
CA GLN A 94 32.96 -4.22 7.41
C GLN A 94 34.26 -3.53 6.97
N GLU A 95 34.16 -2.56 6.06
CA GLU A 95 35.30 -1.80 5.57
C GLU A 95 35.93 -0.93 6.67
N LEU A 96 35.13 -0.31 7.54
CA LEU A 96 35.62 0.44 8.69
C LEU A 96 36.42 -0.47 9.64
N VAL A 97 35.85 -1.62 9.99
CA VAL A 97 36.51 -2.61 10.86
C VAL A 97 37.83 -3.09 10.24
N ARG A 98 37.86 -3.32 8.92
CA ARG A 98 39.08 -3.69 8.20
C ARG A 98 40.16 -2.60 8.33
N LYS A 99 39.81 -1.34 8.07
CA LYS A 99 40.73 -0.19 8.22
C LYS A 99 41.25 -0.04 9.64
N HIS A 100 40.38 -0.20 10.64
CA HIS A 100 40.77 -0.12 12.05
C HIS A 100 41.77 -1.21 12.43
N LYS A 101 41.55 -2.44 11.94
CA LYS A 101 42.48 -3.57 12.15
C LYS A 101 43.85 -3.31 11.51
N GLU A 102 43.87 -2.79 10.28
CA GLU A 102 45.11 -2.46 9.56
C GLU A 102 45.87 -1.33 10.26
N ALA A 103 45.18 -0.29 10.69
CA ALA A 103 45.78 0.82 11.45
C ALA A 103 46.37 0.35 12.78
N LEU A 104 45.71 -0.58 13.49
CA LEU A 104 46.23 -1.16 14.73
C LEU A 104 47.51 -1.97 14.50
N GLN A 105 47.59 -2.72 13.40
CA GLN A 105 48.78 -3.50 13.05
C GLN A 105 49.99 -2.63 12.67
N ALA A 106 49.75 -1.45 12.08
CA ALA A 106 50.79 -0.51 11.68
C ALA A 106 51.25 0.45 12.81
N CYS A 107 50.53 0.50 13.95
CA CYS A 107 50.73 1.51 14.99
C CYS A 107 51.84 1.13 16.00
N LYS A 108 52.62 2.13 16.47
CA LYS A 108 53.60 1.99 17.56
C LYS A 108 52.94 2.27 18.94
N SER A 109 53.48 1.68 20.01
CA SER A 109 52.87 1.66 21.36
C SER A 109 52.45 3.03 21.93
N HIS A 110 53.24 4.08 21.68
CA HIS A 110 52.97 5.45 22.13
C HIS A 110 51.64 6.03 21.59
N ASN A 111 51.19 5.64 20.39
CA ASN A 111 50.04 6.27 19.72
C ASN A 111 48.72 5.48 19.87
N LEU A 112 48.73 4.36 20.59
CA LEU A 112 47.59 3.45 20.65
C LEU A 112 46.34 4.05 21.32
N ALA A 113 46.52 4.86 22.37
CA ALA A 113 45.40 5.46 23.09
C ALA A 113 44.61 6.44 22.20
N VAL A 114 45.32 7.36 21.55
CA VAL A 114 44.72 8.34 20.63
C VAL A 114 44.10 7.64 19.41
N LEU A 115 44.77 6.63 18.86
CA LEU A 115 44.22 5.85 17.75
C LEU A 115 42.89 5.18 18.14
N ARG A 116 42.82 4.53 19.31
CA ARG A 116 41.58 3.89 19.78
C ARG A 116 40.45 4.91 20.00
N MET A 117 40.76 6.09 20.54
CA MET A 117 39.77 7.15 20.69
C MET A 117 39.22 7.59 19.33
N ASN A 118 40.08 7.77 18.32
CA ASN A 118 39.64 8.11 16.96
C ASN A 118 38.79 7.00 16.34
N GLN A 119 39.19 5.73 16.48
CA GLN A 119 38.44 4.58 15.97
C GLN A 119 37.04 4.48 16.60
N GLN A 120 36.94 4.74 17.91
CA GLN A 120 35.66 4.78 18.61
C GLN A 120 34.78 5.90 18.06
N ALA A 121 35.31 7.12 17.94
CA ALA A 121 34.58 8.26 17.38
C ALA A 121 34.12 8.01 15.93
N GLU A 122 34.95 7.38 15.09
CA GLU A 122 34.59 7.00 13.71
C GLU A 122 33.46 5.96 13.69
N THR A 123 33.46 5.01 14.62
CA THR A 123 32.41 3.99 14.73
C THR A 123 31.09 4.63 15.14
N GLU A 124 31.10 5.48 16.16
CA GLU A 124 29.92 6.20 16.63
C GLU A 124 29.34 7.11 15.53
N ALA A 125 30.20 7.84 14.81
CA ALA A 125 29.79 8.68 13.69
C ALA A 125 29.14 7.85 12.56
N LEU A 126 29.71 6.69 12.24
CA LEU A 126 29.14 5.79 11.23
C LEU A 126 27.79 5.21 11.69
N GLU A 127 27.68 4.80 12.95
CA GLU A 127 26.42 4.27 13.50
C GLU A 127 25.30 5.30 13.49
N GLN A 128 25.62 6.54 13.88
CA GLN A 128 24.66 7.64 13.83
C GLN A 128 24.20 7.92 12.40
N ARG A 129 25.13 8.01 11.46
CA ARG A 129 24.81 8.20 10.03
C ARG A 129 23.95 7.06 9.47
N VAL A 130 24.29 5.81 9.77
CA VAL A 130 23.51 4.63 9.35
C VAL A 130 22.07 4.70 9.88
N LYS A 131 21.91 5.08 11.14
CA LYS A 131 20.59 5.24 11.78
C LYS A 131 19.77 6.35 11.12
N GLU A 132 20.38 7.50 10.85
CA GLU A 132 19.72 8.62 10.17
C GLU A 132 19.30 8.25 8.75
N GLU A 133 20.20 7.66 7.95
CA GLU A 133 19.89 7.20 6.59
C GLU A 133 18.76 6.16 6.59
N GLN A 134 18.75 5.24 7.56
CA GLN A 134 17.67 4.27 7.71
C GLN A 134 16.33 4.95 8.03
N SER A 135 16.34 5.91 8.97
CA SER A 135 15.14 6.65 9.37
C SER A 135 14.57 7.45 8.20
N MET A 136 15.42 8.12 7.43
CA MET A 136 14.99 8.89 6.25
C MET A 136 14.40 7.98 5.17
N MET A 137 14.99 6.80 4.95
CA MET A 137 14.43 5.82 4.00
C MET A 137 13.07 5.31 4.48
N ASP A 138 12.94 4.97 5.76
CA ASP A 138 11.70 4.43 6.31
C ASP A 138 10.57 5.48 6.29
N GLU A 139 10.87 6.73 6.62
CA GLU A 139 9.93 7.86 6.49
C GLU A 139 9.49 8.04 5.03
N LYS A 140 10.44 8.03 4.10
CA LYS A 140 10.14 8.12 2.67
C LYS A 140 9.23 6.98 2.19
N ILE A 141 9.46 5.75 2.64
CA ILE A 141 8.62 4.59 2.29
C ILE A 141 7.17 4.83 2.74
N VAL A 142 6.97 5.29 3.98
CA VAL A 142 5.62 5.57 4.51
C VAL A 142 4.92 6.63 3.65
N VAL A 143 5.60 7.75 3.36
CA VAL A 143 5.03 8.82 2.53
C VAL A 143 4.67 8.34 1.13
N GLU A 144 5.51 7.52 0.49
CA GLU A 144 5.21 6.97 -0.84
C GLU A 144 4.01 6.01 -0.80
N LEU A 145 3.88 5.18 0.23
CA LEU A 145 2.73 4.28 0.39
C LEU A 145 1.43 5.05 0.66
N ASP A 146 1.48 6.07 1.51
CA ASP A 146 0.32 6.94 1.76
C ASP A 146 -0.13 7.65 0.48
N GLN A 147 0.82 8.14 -0.32
CA GLN A 147 0.50 8.72 -1.62
C GLN A 147 -0.15 7.68 -2.55
N LYS A 148 0.28 6.42 -2.54
CA LYS A 148 -0.37 5.37 -3.34
C LYS A 148 -1.81 5.12 -2.91
N VAL A 149 -2.11 5.15 -1.61
CA VAL A 149 -3.49 5.05 -1.11
C VAL A 149 -4.33 6.23 -1.62
N VAL A 150 -3.79 7.45 -1.60
CA VAL A 150 -4.47 8.63 -2.14
C VAL A 150 -4.73 8.49 -3.66
N ASP A 151 -3.74 8.03 -4.42
CA ASP A 151 -3.85 7.82 -5.88
C ASP A 151 -4.91 6.76 -6.22
N GLN A 152 -4.93 5.65 -5.48
CA GLN A 152 -5.90 4.57 -5.63
C GLN A 152 -7.32 5.06 -5.34
N GLN A 153 -7.54 5.72 -4.20
CA GLN A 153 -8.86 6.28 -3.86
C GLN A 153 -9.32 7.29 -4.93
N THR A 154 -8.40 8.12 -5.44
CA THR A 154 -8.70 9.08 -6.51
C THR A 154 -9.15 8.38 -7.79
N THR A 155 -8.48 7.30 -8.15
CA THR A 155 -8.78 6.54 -9.36
C THR A 155 -10.13 5.85 -9.25
N LEU A 156 -10.42 5.21 -8.10
CA LEU A 156 -11.70 4.53 -7.85
C LEU A 156 -12.89 5.49 -7.81
N GLU A 157 -12.70 6.68 -7.22
CA GLU A 157 -13.73 7.73 -7.23
C GLU A 157 -14.04 8.21 -8.65
N LYS A 158 -12.99 8.45 -9.47
CA LYS A 158 -13.14 8.84 -10.88
C LYS A 158 -13.75 7.75 -11.75
N ALA A 159 -13.50 6.49 -11.41
CA ALA A 159 -14.12 5.35 -12.08
C ALA A 159 -15.62 5.21 -11.76
N GLY A 160 -16.15 6.00 -10.82
CA GLY A 160 -17.58 6.01 -10.51
C GLY A 160 -18.04 4.76 -9.77
N VAL A 161 -17.16 4.13 -8.97
CA VAL A 161 -17.53 2.94 -8.19
C VAL A 161 -18.73 3.26 -7.29
N PRO A 162 -19.88 2.57 -7.43
CA PRO A 162 -21.09 2.90 -6.69
C PRO A 162 -20.87 2.89 -5.17
N GLY A 163 -21.24 3.98 -4.51
CA GLY A 163 -21.10 4.13 -3.05
C GLY A 163 -19.66 4.30 -2.55
N PHE A 164 -18.68 4.44 -3.45
CA PHE A 164 -17.30 4.76 -3.08
C PHE A 164 -17.14 6.27 -2.92
N TYR A 165 -16.51 6.68 -1.81
CA TYR A 165 -16.15 8.07 -1.55
C TYR A 165 -14.73 8.11 -1.00
N ARG A 166 -13.98 9.12 -1.40
CA ARG A 166 -12.64 9.33 -0.87
C ARG A 166 -12.72 9.62 0.62
N THR A 167 -11.89 8.95 1.40
CA THR A 167 -11.73 9.21 2.82
C THR A 167 -10.41 9.92 3.06
N THR A 168 -10.46 11.08 3.72
CA THR A 168 -9.29 11.76 4.25
C THR A 168 -9.31 11.63 5.75
N ASN A 169 -8.80 10.51 6.28
CA ASN A 169 -8.69 10.35 7.73
C ASN A 169 -7.46 11.14 8.21
N SER A 170 -7.67 12.42 8.54
CA SER A 170 -6.63 13.31 9.07
C SER A 170 -6.39 13.17 10.58
N GLN A 171 -6.99 12.16 11.24
CA GLN A 171 -6.91 11.97 12.69
C GLN A 171 -5.88 10.93 13.17
N VAL A 172 -5.10 10.33 12.27
CA VAL A 172 -3.97 9.47 12.67
C VAL A 172 -2.66 10.21 12.38
N PRO A 173 -2.08 10.92 13.35
CA PRO A 173 -0.77 11.53 13.15
C PRO A 173 0.29 10.43 12.96
N PRO A 174 1.28 10.62 12.07
CA PRO A 174 2.36 9.64 11.81
C PRO A 174 3.27 9.38 13.02
N SER A 175 3.10 10.11 14.12
CA SER A 175 3.85 9.98 15.37
C SER A 175 3.53 8.73 16.20
N HIS A 176 2.54 7.91 15.82
CA HIS A 176 2.23 6.65 16.51
C HIS A 176 2.98 5.41 15.98
N PHE A 177 3.85 5.56 14.99
CA PHE A 177 4.82 4.53 14.62
C PHE A 177 6.08 4.66 15.49
N LEU A 178 5.96 4.30 16.77
CA LEU A 178 7.13 4.03 17.61
C LEU A 178 7.94 2.86 17.01
N PRO A 179 9.28 2.84 17.19
CA PRO A 179 10.11 1.76 16.68
C PRO A 179 9.62 0.42 17.20
N MET A 180 9.36 -0.51 16.27
CA MET A 180 9.04 -1.91 16.54
C MET A 180 10.16 -2.55 17.36
N GLU A 181 9.91 -2.79 18.65
CA GLU A 181 10.73 -3.70 19.46
C GLU A 181 10.55 -5.14 18.92
N PRO A 182 11.64 -5.87 18.61
CA PRO A 182 11.54 -7.22 18.07
C PRO A 182 11.08 -8.18 19.17
N GLY A 183 9.79 -8.53 19.19
CA GLY A 183 9.30 -9.61 20.06
C GLY A 183 7.86 -9.53 20.58
N ARG A 184 7.06 -8.49 20.29
CA ARG A 184 5.63 -8.50 20.63
C ARG A 184 4.75 -8.80 19.42
N LEU A 185 4.33 -10.05 19.31
CA LEU A 185 3.03 -10.36 18.70
C LEU A 185 1.98 -9.73 19.61
N HIS A 186 1.20 -8.72 19.18
CA HIS A 186 -0.18 -8.54 19.66
C HIS A 186 -0.98 -7.65 18.68
N SER A 187 -2.08 -8.25 18.20
CA SER A 187 -3.35 -7.68 17.75
C SER A 187 -3.36 -6.20 17.32
N TYR A 188 -3.43 -5.98 16.01
CA TYR A 188 -4.02 -4.76 15.45
C TYR A 188 -5.50 -4.71 15.84
N SER A 189 -5.81 -4.04 16.96
CA SER A 189 -7.18 -3.62 17.23
C SER A 189 -7.38 -2.31 16.48
N TYR A 190 -7.90 -2.39 15.25
CA TYR A 190 -8.40 -1.22 14.54
C TYR A 190 -9.53 -0.60 15.37
N PRO A 191 -9.51 0.71 15.64
CA PRO A 191 -10.67 1.36 16.22
C PRO A 191 -11.79 1.38 15.17
N LEU A 192 -12.88 0.67 15.47
CA LEU A 192 -14.14 0.74 14.73
C LEU A 192 -14.77 2.12 14.95
N TYR A 193 -14.36 3.12 14.17
CA TYR A 193 -15.13 4.35 14.06
C TYR A 193 -16.14 4.20 12.92
N TYR A 194 -17.35 3.83 13.33
CA TYR A 194 -18.55 3.88 12.51
C TYR A 194 -18.80 5.33 12.04
N SER A 195 -19.07 5.50 10.75
CA SER A 195 -19.81 6.64 10.19
C SER A 195 -20.84 6.10 9.20
#